data_AF-A0A5Q3FWV2-F1
#
_entry.id   AF-A0A5Q3FWV2-F1
#
_cell.length_a   1.000
_cell.length_b   1.000
_cell.length_c   1.000
_cell.angle_alpha   90.00
_cell.angle_beta   90.00
_cell.angle_gamma   90.00
#
_symmetry.space_group_name_H-M   'P 1'
#
loop_
_entity.id
_entity.type
_entity.pdbx_description
1 polymer ?
#
loop_
_entity_poly.entity_id
_entity_poly.type
_entity_poly.pdbx_seq_one_letter_code
_entity_poly.pdbx_strand_id
1 'polypeptide(L)'
;MSRDDASSPDVSGSDSGQEGPDSYPFLLKNTPADEVEIESKRRGKSIYQNYGILGRILERHEETIQKRWLKKNRKQRLDVLLTAWPDMPPTHRPFYDIWRQVDTDPELKVKQHSSILWPYINKESLGKPTPFLLLLNSRGRHPPPLFLNKDNQYINRAILTYMVVSKPFLTDGMNMLLRGVPEDDYGMVKKFPEATPGVWLHLSNKDYAWSTTTLYGKEWPVSQFPTSSGIVILEIQERLMDFLVNDVYPVQPEPELPSTTQTGGLHTSLLEITFEAPYRVPTRLNFANLEKLFAARATAAEDHISSCYETLAPPPRG
;
A
#
# COMPACT_ATOMS: atom_id res chain seq x y z
N MET A 1 -48.76 4.97 -70.22
CA MET A 1 -49.06 3.78 -69.41
C MET A 1 -47.71 3.29 -68.88
N SER A 2 -47.27 3.81 -67.72
CA SER A 2 -47.42 3.17 -66.38
C SER A 2 -46.52 1.93 -66.28
N ARG A 3 -45.58 1.78 -65.34
CA ARG A 3 -45.46 2.30 -63.97
C ARG A 3 -44.00 2.35 -63.52
N ASP A 4 -43.77 3.22 -62.53
CA ASP A 4 -42.60 3.36 -61.68
C ASP A 4 -42.21 2.07 -60.95
N ASP A 5 -40.92 1.91 -60.64
CA ASP A 5 -40.46 1.71 -59.27
C ASP A 5 -38.95 1.96 -59.14
N ALA A 6 -38.62 2.80 -58.15
CA ALA A 6 -37.28 3.18 -57.77
C ALA A 6 -36.70 2.13 -56.81
N SER A 7 -35.46 1.68 -57.07
CA SER A 7 -34.66 0.91 -56.10
C SER A 7 -33.42 1.70 -55.70
N SER A 8 -33.40 2.06 -54.42
CA SER A 8 -32.30 2.67 -53.67
C SER A 8 -31.01 1.84 -53.69
N PRO A 9 -29.83 2.46 -53.43
CA PRO A 9 -28.59 1.72 -53.27
C PRO A 9 -28.53 1.09 -51.88
N ASP A 10 -28.22 -0.20 -51.86
CA ASP A 10 -27.92 -1.00 -50.67
C ASP A 10 -26.57 -0.51 -50.07
N VAL A 11 -26.65 0.36 -49.06
CA VAL A 11 -25.53 0.64 -48.14
C VAL A 11 -25.71 -0.27 -46.95
N SER A 12 -25.23 -1.50 -47.09
CA SER A 12 -25.13 -2.48 -46.01
C SER A 12 -23.69 -2.97 -45.93
N GLY A 13 -22.76 -2.04 -45.72
CA GLY A 13 -21.41 -2.33 -45.29
C GLY A 13 -21.41 -2.52 -43.78
N SER A 14 -21.79 -3.71 -43.31
CA SER A 14 -21.53 -4.13 -41.94
C SER A 14 -20.02 -4.29 -41.78
N ASP A 15 -19.37 -3.24 -41.27
CA ASP A 15 -18.00 -3.32 -40.76
C ASP A 15 -18.03 -4.21 -39.51
N SER A 16 -17.85 -5.50 -39.73
CA SER A 16 -17.59 -6.49 -38.70
C SER A 16 -16.19 -6.24 -38.16
N GLY A 17 -16.05 -5.20 -37.34
CA GLY A 17 -14.86 -4.96 -36.53
C GLY A 17 -14.68 -6.15 -35.58
N GLN A 18 -13.74 -7.03 -35.90
CA GLN A 18 -13.33 -8.11 -35.00
C GLN A 18 -12.92 -7.51 -33.66
N GLU A 19 -13.76 -7.74 -32.65
CA GLU A 19 -13.54 -7.37 -31.27
C GLU A 19 -12.37 -8.18 -30.70
N GLY A 20 -11.17 -7.59 -30.68
CA GLY A 20 -10.06 -8.12 -29.90
C GLY A 20 -10.39 -8.02 -28.40
N PRO A 21 -10.02 -9.03 -27.58
CA PRO A 21 -10.31 -9.00 -26.15
C PRO A 21 -9.59 -7.81 -25.51
N ASP A 22 -10.38 -6.89 -24.95
CA ASP A 22 -9.89 -5.72 -24.22
C ASP A 22 -9.16 -6.22 -22.96
N SER A 23 -7.85 -6.36 -23.12
CA SER A 23 -6.97 -6.96 -22.14
C SER A 23 -6.16 -5.82 -21.49
N TYR A 24 -6.72 -5.19 -20.46
CA TYR A 24 -5.99 -4.41 -19.45
C TYR A 24 -6.79 -4.46 -18.14
N PRO A 25 -6.18 -4.59 -16.94
CA PRO A 25 -6.90 -4.78 -15.69
C PRO A 25 -7.73 -3.57 -15.24
N PHE A 26 -7.58 -2.42 -15.90
CA PHE A 26 -8.59 -1.38 -15.90
C PHE A 26 -9.17 -1.28 -17.32
N LEU A 27 -10.49 -1.47 -17.45
CA LEU A 27 -11.21 -1.25 -18.70
C LEU A 27 -11.19 0.25 -19.01
N LEU A 28 -10.13 0.73 -19.67
CA LEU A 28 -9.98 2.12 -20.09
C LEU A 28 -10.88 2.50 -21.28
N LYS A 29 -11.81 1.61 -21.67
CA LYS A 29 -12.66 1.77 -22.85
C LYS A 29 -14.02 2.30 -22.42
N ASN A 30 -14.38 3.47 -22.96
CA ASN A 30 -15.68 4.11 -22.77
C ASN A 30 -16.04 4.45 -21.31
N THR A 31 -15.05 4.52 -20.40
CA THR A 31 -15.29 4.95 -19.02
C THR A 31 -15.79 6.40 -19.01
N PRO A 32 -16.96 6.67 -18.41
CA PRO A 32 -17.47 8.02 -18.19
C PRO A 32 -16.51 8.91 -17.38
N ALA A 33 -16.56 10.22 -17.62
CA ALA A 33 -15.63 11.16 -16.99
C ALA A 33 -15.76 11.22 -15.46
N ASP A 34 -16.98 11.08 -14.95
CA ASP A 34 -17.30 11.00 -13.52
C ASP A 34 -16.74 9.74 -12.87
N GLU A 35 -16.83 8.57 -13.53
CA GLU A 35 -16.19 7.35 -13.05
C GLU A 35 -14.67 7.50 -12.98
N VAL A 36 -14.06 8.12 -14.00
CA VAL A 36 -12.62 8.40 -13.99
C VAL A 36 -12.24 9.35 -12.87
N GLU A 37 -13.03 10.40 -12.61
CA GLU A 37 -12.77 11.33 -11.51
C GLU A 37 -12.87 10.64 -10.15
N ILE A 38 -13.92 9.83 -9.93
CA ILE A 38 -14.13 9.04 -8.71
C ILE A 38 -12.94 8.13 -8.46
N GLU A 39 -12.54 7.35 -9.47
CA GLU A 39 -11.43 6.41 -9.36
C GLU A 39 -10.10 7.13 -9.13
N SER A 40 -9.85 8.22 -9.84
CA SER A 40 -8.60 8.98 -9.71
C SER A 40 -8.46 9.56 -8.30
N LYS A 41 -9.53 10.11 -7.74
CA LYS A 41 -9.57 10.59 -6.34
C LYS A 41 -9.38 9.45 -5.34
N ARG A 42 -10.03 8.30 -5.57
CA ARG A 42 -9.89 7.11 -4.71
C ARG A 42 -8.43 6.66 -4.65
N ARG A 43 -7.78 6.51 -5.81
CA ARG A 43 -6.36 6.13 -5.92
C ARG A 43 -5.46 7.17 -5.27
N GLY A 44 -5.71 8.45 -5.53
CA GLY A 44 -4.92 9.54 -4.95
C GLY A 44 -4.92 9.51 -3.43
N LYS A 45 -6.10 9.34 -2.83
CA LYS A 45 -6.25 9.16 -1.38
C LYS A 45 -5.52 7.92 -0.86
N SER A 46 -5.67 6.77 -1.53
CA SER A 46 -4.99 5.52 -1.17
C SER A 46 -3.45 5.68 -1.15
N ILE A 47 -2.91 6.31 -2.20
CA ILE A 47 -1.46 6.57 -2.34
C ILE A 47 -0.94 7.38 -1.16
N TYR A 48 -1.62 8.48 -0.80
CA TYR A 48 -1.16 9.34 0.30
C TYR A 48 -1.34 8.69 1.68
N GLN A 49 -2.42 7.94 1.89
CA GLN A 49 -2.60 7.15 3.12
C GLN A 49 -1.44 6.17 3.32
N ASN A 50 -1.10 5.39 2.29
CA ASN A 50 0.01 4.46 2.33
C ASN A 50 1.36 5.18 2.45
N TYR A 51 1.53 6.34 1.81
CA TYR A 51 2.72 7.17 1.97
C TYR A 51 2.90 7.61 3.43
N GLY A 52 1.84 8.07 4.08
CA GLY A 52 1.86 8.43 5.50
C GLY A 52 2.12 7.24 6.42
N ILE A 53 1.63 6.04 6.09
CA ILE A 53 1.94 4.81 6.84
C ILE A 53 3.42 4.43 6.67
N LEU A 54 3.91 4.37 5.43
CA LEU A 54 5.29 4.01 5.12
C LEU A 54 6.27 4.98 5.78
N GLY A 55 6.01 6.29 5.69
CA GLY A 55 6.82 7.32 6.34
C GLY A 55 6.94 7.08 7.85
N ARG A 56 5.82 6.87 8.54
CA ARG A 56 5.80 6.57 10.00
C ARG A 56 6.48 5.26 10.36
N ILE A 57 6.47 4.25 9.47
CA ILE A 57 7.22 3.00 9.67
C ILE A 57 8.71 3.28 9.58
N LEU A 58 9.16 4.02 8.56
CA LEU A 58 10.58 4.31 8.36
C LEU A 58 11.13 5.21 9.46
N GLU A 59 10.41 6.25 9.87
CA GLU A 59 10.84 7.13 10.97
C GLU A 59 11.16 6.37 12.26
N ARG A 60 10.40 5.32 12.57
CA ARG A 60 10.56 4.54 13.81
C ARG A 60 11.47 3.33 13.67
N HIS A 61 11.50 2.71 12.48
CA HIS A 61 12.03 1.37 12.32
C HIS A 61 13.01 1.20 11.16
N GLU A 62 13.35 2.25 10.40
CA GLU A 62 14.22 2.15 9.23
C GLU A 62 15.58 1.50 9.55
N GLU A 63 16.24 1.89 10.64
CA GLU A 63 17.51 1.28 11.04
C GLU A 63 17.36 -0.22 11.34
N THR A 64 16.28 -0.61 12.01
CA THR A 64 15.97 -2.02 12.32
C THR A 64 15.68 -2.81 11.04
N ILE A 65 14.90 -2.23 10.12
CA ILE A 65 14.58 -2.81 8.81
C ILE A 65 15.88 -3.04 8.03
N GLN A 66 16.75 -2.03 7.92
CA GLN A 66 18.02 -2.14 7.23
C GLN A 66 18.91 -3.24 7.83
N LYS A 67 19.12 -3.25 9.16
CA LYS A 67 19.93 -4.28 9.84
C LYS A 67 19.37 -5.69 9.62
N ARG A 68 18.05 -5.89 9.73
CA ARG A 68 17.42 -7.20 9.52
C ARG A 68 17.48 -7.64 8.05
N TRP A 69 17.26 -6.71 7.11
CA TRP A 69 17.30 -6.99 5.68
C TRP A 69 18.70 -7.37 5.17
N LEU A 70 19.73 -6.68 5.65
CA LEU A 70 21.11 -6.95 5.29
C LEU A 70 21.60 -8.32 5.80
N LYS A 71 21.08 -8.80 6.93
CA LYS A 71 21.35 -10.14 7.47
C LYS A 71 20.71 -11.28 6.67
N LYS A 72 19.62 -11.03 5.93
CA LYS A 72 18.94 -12.06 5.14
C LYS A 72 19.78 -12.45 3.92
N ASN A 73 19.78 -13.73 3.56
CA ASN A 73 20.34 -14.16 2.27
C ASN A 73 19.35 -13.90 1.12
N ARG A 74 19.77 -14.10 -0.14
CA ARG A 74 18.93 -13.85 -1.31
C ARG A 74 17.62 -14.64 -1.29
N LYS A 75 17.65 -15.93 -0.91
CA LYS A 75 16.46 -16.79 -0.84
C LYS A 75 15.45 -16.23 0.17
N GLN A 76 15.91 -15.85 1.36
CA GLN A 76 15.07 -15.27 2.40
C GLN A 76 14.50 -13.89 2.04
N ARG A 77 15.25 -13.08 1.29
CA ARG A 77 14.75 -11.80 0.76
C ARG A 77 13.63 -12.02 -0.25
N LEU A 78 13.85 -12.95 -1.19
CA LEU A 78 12.85 -13.28 -2.20
C LEU A 78 11.57 -13.86 -1.58
N ASP A 79 11.70 -14.70 -0.56
CA ASP A 79 10.56 -15.24 0.19
C ASP A 79 9.67 -14.11 0.73
N VAL A 80 10.29 -13.12 1.40
CA VAL A 80 9.59 -11.94 1.91
C VAL A 80 8.92 -11.13 0.80
N LEU A 81 9.65 -10.88 -0.29
CA LEU A 81 9.13 -10.09 -1.41
C LEU A 81 7.97 -10.77 -2.14
N LEU A 82 8.04 -12.09 -2.30
CA LEU A 82 7.02 -12.87 -3.00
C LEU A 82 5.77 -13.09 -2.14
N THR A 83 5.88 -13.01 -0.81
CA THR A 83 4.71 -12.93 0.08
C THR A 83 3.88 -11.69 -0.22
N ALA A 84 4.52 -10.53 -0.42
CA ALA A 84 3.84 -9.26 -0.69
C ALA A 84 3.51 -9.04 -2.19
N TRP A 85 4.27 -9.65 -3.10
CA TRP A 85 4.07 -9.57 -4.55
C TRP A 85 4.31 -10.96 -5.21
N PRO A 86 3.28 -11.83 -5.24
CA PRO A 86 3.45 -13.22 -5.71
C PRO A 86 3.86 -13.34 -7.19
N ASP A 87 3.34 -12.47 -8.05
CA ASP A 87 3.57 -12.44 -9.51
C ASP A 87 4.81 -11.62 -9.91
N MET A 88 5.82 -11.51 -9.04
CA MET A 88 6.97 -10.63 -9.29
C MET A 88 7.80 -11.14 -10.50
N PRO A 89 8.08 -10.28 -11.50
CA PRO A 89 8.90 -10.66 -12.66
C PRO A 89 10.30 -11.17 -12.29
N PRO A 90 10.86 -12.14 -13.04
CA PRO A 90 12.15 -12.76 -12.68
C PRO A 90 13.35 -11.84 -12.93
N THR A 91 13.38 -11.11 -14.04
CA THR A 91 14.56 -10.35 -14.52
C THR A 91 14.24 -8.88 -14.77
N HIS A 92 15.29 -8.08 -14.91
CA HIS A 92 15.17 -6.68 -15.31
C HIS A 92 14.75 -6.58 -16.79
N ARG A 93 13.84 -5.63 -17.11
CA ARG A 93 13.34 -5.35 -18.47
C ARG A 93 12.76 -6.55 -19.24
N PRO A 94 11.76 -7.26 -18.68
CA PRO A 94 10.98 -8.22 -19.47
C PRO A 94 10.31 -7.53 -20.67
N PHE A 95 10.18 -6.19 -20.64
CA PHE A 95 9.61 -5.35 -21.70
C PHE A 95 10.06 -5.70 -23.14
N TYR A 96 11.36 -5.88 -23.41
CA TYR A 96 11.81 -6.18 -24.78
C TYR A 96 11.46 -7.60 -25.22
N ASP A 97 11.51 -8.56 -24.29
CA ASP A 97 11.14 -9.94 -24.56
C ASP A 97 9.64 -10.08 -24.80
N ILE A 98 8.84 -9.39 -23.99
CA ILE A 98 7.39 -9.28 -24.14
C ILE A 98 7.05 -8.58 -25.45
N TRP A 99 7.76 -7.51 -25.81
CA TRP A 99 7.46 -6.73 -27.01
C TRP A 99 7.63 -7.56 -28.28
N ARG A 100 8.68 -8.39 -28.35
CA ARG A 100 8.92 -9.30 -29.48
C ARG A 100 7.81 -10.33 -29.70
N GLN A 101 7.01 -10.61 -28.68
CA GLN A 101 5.95 -11.63 -28.71
C GLN A 101 4.55 -11.01 -28.82
N VAL A 102 4.45 -9.68 -28.82
CA VAL A 102 3.16 -8.98 -28.73
C VAL A 102 2.28 -9.20 -29.96
N ASP A 103 2.89 -9.42 -31.13
CA ASP A 103 2.17 -9.72 -32.37
C ASP A 103 1.77 -11.21 -32.47
N THR A 104 2.27 -12.05 -31.57
CA THR A 104 2.05 -13.51 -31.58
C THR A 104 0.98 -13.96 -30.60
N ASP A 105 0.86 -13.29 -29.43
CA ASP A 105 -0.18 -13.58 -28.43
C ASP A 105 -1.01 -12.30 -28.12
N PRO A 106 -2.28 -12.24 -28.55
CA PRO A 106 -3.17 -11.11 -28.29
C PRO A 106 -3.41 -10.80 -26.81
N GLU A 107 -3.31 -11.80 -25.92
CA GLU A 107 -3.55 -11.65 -24.48
C GLU A 107 -2.28 -11.34 -23.68
N LEU A 108 -1.12 -11.35 -24.33
CA LEU A 108 0.18 -11.18 -23.67
C LEU A 108 0.23 -9.90 -22.83
N LYS A 109 -0.43 -8.84 -23.29
CA LYS A 109 -0.48 -7.54 -22.62
C LYS A 109 -1.13 -7.62 -21.24
N VAL A 110 -2.16 -8.44 -21.04
CA VAL A 110 -2.74 -8.66 -19.70
C VAL A 110 -1.92 -9.59 -18.87
N LYS A 111 -1.50 -10.71 -19.46
CA LYS A 111 -0.69 -11.70 -18.75
C LYS A 111 0.59 -11.06 -18.19
N GLN A 112 1.13 -10.07 -18.88
CA GLN A 112 2.37 -9.37 -18.53
C GLN A 112 2.15 -7.94 -18.05
N HIS A 113 0.94 -7.58 -17.64
CA HIS A 113 0.60 -6.24 -17.20
C HIS A 113 1.55 -5.70 -16.11
N SER A 114 1.75 -6.49 -15.04
CA SER A 114 2.68 -6.18 -13.94
C SER A 114 4.12 -5.98 -14.45
N SER A 115 4.56 -6.81 -15.39
CA SER A 115 5.90 -6.75 -16.00
C SER A 115 6.12 -5.50 -16.87
N ILE A 116 5.04 -4.99 -17.48
CA ILE A 116 5.07 -3.80 -18.35
C ILE A 116 5.14 -2.51 -17.52
N LEU A 117 4.32 -2.40 -16.48
CA LEU A 117 4.21 -1.17 -15.68
C LEU A 117 5.30 -1.02 -14.62
N TRP A 118 5.78 -2.11 -14.02
CA TRP A 118 6.82 -2.08 -12.99
C TRP A 118 8.09 -2.84 -13.39
N PRO A 119 8.77 -2.46 -14.50
CA PRO A 119 9.92 -3.22 -15.00
C PRO A 119 11.11 -3.28 -14.02
N TYR A 120 11.12 -2.41 -13.01
CA TYR A 120 12.14 -2.34 -11.96
C TYR A 120 11.78 -3.15 -10.69
N ILE A 121 10.53 -3.60 -10.55
CA ILE A 121 10.10 -4.50 -9.48
C ILE A 121 10.29 -5.93 -9.99
N ASN A 122 11.45 -6.53 -9.69
CA ASN A 122 11.80 -7.86 -10.16
C ASN A 122 12.70 -8.61 -9.16
N LYS A 123 12.71 -9.95 -9.25
CA LYS A 123 13.45 -10.84 -8.34
C LYS A 123 14.97 -10.63 -8.44
N GLU A 124 15.48 -10.37 -9.65
CA GLU A 124 16.91 -10.11 -9.87
C GLU A 124 17.42 -8.88 -9.13
N SER A 125 16.65 -7.79 -9.13
CA SER A 125 17.03 -6.50 -8.56
C SER A 125 16.72 -6.44 -7.08
N LEU A 126 15.48 -6.72 -6.68
CA LEU A 126 15.04 -6.59 -5.28
C LEU A 126 15.59 -7.72 -4.39
N GLY A 127 16.01 -8.84 -4.97
CA GLY A 127 16.75 -9.89 -4.23
C GLY A 127 18.15 -9.47 -3.77
N LYS A 128 18.69 -8.36 -4.30
CA LYS A 128 19.98 -7.78 -3.87
C LYS A 128 19.80 -6.97 -2.56
N PRO A 129 20.85 -6.78 -1.75
CA PRO A 129 20.74 -6.11 -0.46
C PRO A 129 20.22 -4.66 -0.54
N THR A 130 20.75 -3.89 -1.49
CA THR A 130 20.57 -2.42 -1.53
C THR A 130 19.29 -1.94 -2.23
N PRO A 131 18.87 -2.49 -3.39
CA PRO A 131 17.78 -1.90 -4.17
C PRO A 131 16.44 -1.80 -3.44
N PHE A 132 16.07 -2.81 -2.64
CA PHE A 132 14.84 -2.76 -1.85
C PHE A 132 14.86 -1.66 -0.78
N LEU A 133 16.00 -1.49 -0.10
CA LEU A 133 16.15 -0.43 0.91
C LEU A 133 16.10 0.97 0.27
N LEU A 134 16.71 1.14 -0.90
CA LEU A 134 16.61 2.39 -1.67
C LEU A 134 15.18 2.68 -2.09
N LEU A 135 14.43 1.65 -2.51
CA LEU A 135 13.02 1.79 -2.88
C LEU A 135 12.18 2.27 -1.69
N LEU A 136 12.32 1.61 -0.53
CA LEU A 136 11.64 2.00 0.70
C LEU A 136 11.96 3.45 1.09
N ASN A 137 13.24 3.79 1.19
CA ASN A 137 13.68 5.13 1.58
C ASN A 137 13.16 6.18 0.60
N SER A 138 13.31 5.94 -0.72
CA SER A 138 12.87 6.88 -1.73
C SER A 138 11.36 7.12 -1.65
N ARG A 139 10.55 6.05 -1.65
CA ARG A 139 9.08 6.16 -1.69
C ARG A 139 8.45 6.54 -0.35
N GLY A 140 9.13 6.35 0.77
CA GLY A 140 8.63 6.69 2.10
C GLY A 140 9.11 8.05 2.65
N ARG A 141 10.22 8.60 2.14
CA ARG A 141 10.75 9.92 2.58
C ARG A 141 10.43 11.06 1.62
N HIS A 142 9.92 10.74 0.44
CA HIS A 142 9.61 11.72 -0.60
C HIS A 142 8.18 11.55 -1.10
N PRO A 143 7.46 12.66 -1.33
CA PRO A 143 6.05 12.65 -1.64
C PRO A 143 5.79 12.06 -3.04
N PRO A 144 4.62 11.43 -3.26
CA PRO A 144 4.26 10.79 -4.53
C PRO A 144 4.48 11.66 -5.79
N PRO A 145 4.16 12.97 -5.79
CA PRO A 145 4.39 13.85 -6.94
C PRO A 145 5.83 13.90 -7.48
N LEU A 146 6.84 13.60 -6.64
CA LEU A 146 8.24 13.67 -7.06
C LEU A 146 8.59 12.58 -8.08
N PHE A 147 7.84 11.48 -8.09
CA PHE A 147 8.10 10.32 -8.95
C PHE A 147 7.33 10.32 -10.26
N LEU A 148 6.42 11.28 -10.48
CA LEU A 148 5.55 11.34 -11.66
C LEU A 148 6.31 11.23 -12.99
N ASN A 149 7.43 11.95 -13.15
CA ASN A 149 8.22 11.88 -14.38
C ASN A 149 8.89 10.52 -14.57
N LYS A 150 9.23 9.85 -13.47
CA LYS A 150 9.85 8.52 -13.50
C LYS A 150 8.80 7.46 -13.84
N ASP A 151 7.65 7.53 -13.20
CA ASP A 151 6.52 6.62 -13.42
C ASP A 151 5.97 6.78 -14.85
N ASN A 152 5.81 8.02 -15.32
CA ASN A 152 5.36 8.32 -16.69
C ASN A 152 6.34 7.86 -17.79
N GLN A 153 7.66 7.83 -17.52
CA GLN A 153 8.63 7.32 -18.50
C GLN A 153 8.40 5.85 -18.86
N TYR A 154 7.91 5.04 -17.93
CA TYR A 154 7.60 3.63 -18.19
C TYR A 154 6.34 3.49 -19.04
N ILE A 155 5.32 4.31 -18.78
CA ILE A 155 4.09 4.38 -19.56
C ILE A 155 4.38 4.83 -20.99
N ASN A 156 5.09 5.95 -21.17
CA ASN A 156 5.41 6.49 -22.50
C ASN A 156 6.09 5.45 -23.39
N ARG A 157 7.03 4.65 -22.83
CA ARG A 157 7.67 3.57 -23.58
C ARG A 157 6.68 2.50 -24.00
N ALA A 158 5.79 2.08 -23.09
CA ALA A 158 4.80 1.06 -23.38
C ALA A 158 3.71 1.53 -24.36
N ILE A 159 3.38 2.82 -24.36
CA ILE A 159 2.50 3.44 -25.37
C ILE A 159 3.18 3.42 -26.74
N LEU A 160 4.44 3.89 -26.84
CA LEU A 160 5.19 3.92 -28.10
C LEU A 160 5.36 2.54 -28.76
N THR A 161 5.32 1.48 -27.96
CA THR A 161 5.41 0.09 -28.44
C THR A 161 4.06 -0.61 -28.53
N TYR A 162 2.94 0.12 -28.38
CA TYR A 162 1.57 -0.41 -28.40
C TYR A 162 1.30 -1.50 -27.35
N MET A 163 2.09 -1.57 -26.29
CA MET A 163 1.98 -2.56 -25.20
C MET A 163 1.02 -2.11 -24.10
N VAL A 164 0.67 -0.83 -24.08
CA VAL A 164 -0.44 -0.27 -23.30
C VAL A 164 -1.46 0.28 -24.29
N VAL A 165 -2.73 -0.03 -24.06
CA VAL A 165 -3.82 0.38 -24.95
C VAL A 165 -4.01 1.90 -24.84
N SER A 166 -3.73 2.61 -25.93
CA SER A 166 -4.05 4.02 -26.12
C SER A 166 -5.41 4.12 -26.83
N LYS A 167 -6.50 3.79 -26.14
CA LYS A 167 -7.87 4.01 -26.68
C LYS A 167 -8.51 5.22 -25.99
N PRO A 168 -9.40 5.93 -26.71
CA PRO A 168 -9.86 7.23 -26.27
C PRO A 168 -10.78 7.05 -25.07
N PHE A 169 -10.42 7.74 -24.00
CA PHE A 169 -11.35 8.03 -22.93
C PHE A 169 -12.40 8.99 -23.51
N LEU A 170 -13.63 8.94 -23.00
CA LEU A 170 -14.62 10.00 -23.24
C LEU A 170 -14.23 11.33 -22.55
N THR A 171 -12.98 11.45 -22.09
CA THR A 171 -12.40 12.62 -21.46
C THR A 171 -11.58 13.46 -22.44
N ASP A 172 -12.00 13.53 -23.70
CA ASP A 172 -11.33 14.35 -24.70
C ASP A 172 -11.33 15.82 -24.25
N GLY A 173 -10.15 16.45 -24.24
CA GLY A 173 -9.94 17.80 -23.69
C GLY A 173 -9.88 17.92 -22.15
N MET A 174 -9.85 16.81 -21.39
CA MET A 174 -9.60 16.83 -19.95
C MET A 174 -8.21 16.33 -19.59
N ASN A 175 -7.60 16.96 -18.58
CA ASN A 175 -6.31 16.57 -18.03
C ASN A 175 -6.42 16.26 -16.53
N MET A 176 -5.56 15.37 -16.08
CA MET A 176 -5.40 15.03 -14.67
C MET A 176 -4.28 15.86 -14.05
N LEU A 177 -4.54 16.41 -12.87
CA LEU A 177 -3.60 17.18 -12.07
C LEU A 177 -2.93 16.27 -11.03
N LEU A 178 -1.60 16.20 -11.09
CA LEU A 178 -0.82 15.34 -10.20
C LEU A 178 0.33 16.07 -9.49
N ARG A 179 1.10 16.94 -10.16
CA ARG A 179 2.21 17.64 -9.48
C ARG A 179 1.74 18.90 -8.78
N GLY A 180 2.30 19.21 -7.61
CA GLY A 180 2.12 20.51 -6.95
C GLY A 180 0.71 20.77 -6.44
N VAL A 181 -0.09 19.72 -6.29
CA VAL A 181 -1.44 19.75 -5.71
C VAL A 181 -1.38 19.27 -4.25
N PRO A 182 -2.25 19.79 -3.36
CA PRO A 182 -2.44 19.22 -2.02
C PRO A 182 -2.79 17.72 -2.09
N GLU A 183 -2.63 17.02 -0.95
CA GLU A 183 -3.01 15.61 -0.82
C GLU A 183 -4.46 15.35 -1.26
N ASP A 184 -5.39 16.21 -0.85
CA ASP A 184 -6.83 16.09 -1.15
C ASP A 184 -7.15 16.29 -2.65
N ASP A 185 -6.25 16.93 -3.39
CA ASP A 185 -6.43 17.28 -4.80
C ASP A 185 -5.60 16.38 -5.74
N TYR A 186 -4.91 15.37 -5.20
CA TYR A 186 -4.08 14.47 -5.99
C TYR A 186 -4.94 13.53 -6.83
N GLY A 187 -4.85 13.65 -8.17
CA GLY A 187 -5.68 12.89 -9.10
C GLY A 187 -6.95 13.61 -9.56
N MET A 188 -7.09 14.91 -9.29
CA MET A 188 -8.22 15.69 -9.83
C MET A 188 -8.22 15.74 -11.36
N VAL A 189 -9.38 15.51 -11.96
CA VAL A 189 -9.61 15.67 -13.40
C VAL A 189 -10.22 17.05 -13.66
N LYS A 190 -9.70 17.81 -14.63
CA LYS A 190 -10.26 19.11 -15.04
C LYS A 190 -10.34 19.24 -16.56
N LYS A 191 -11.41 19.88 -17.04
CA LYS A 191 -11.55 20.29 -18.44
C LYS A 191 -10.66 21.49 -18.72
N PHE A 192 -9.90 21.42 -19.81
CA PHE A 192 -9.11 22.55 -20.27
C PHE A 192 -10.03 23.55 -21.00
N PRO A 193 -9.92 24.87 -20.74
CA PRO A 193 -10.67 25.84 -21.52
C PRO A 193 -10.19 25.82 -22.97
N GLU A 194 -11.14 25.91 -23.90
CA GLU A 194 -10.84 25.91 -25.33
C GLU A 194 -9.94 27.11 -25.67
N ALA A 195 -8.76 26.83 -26.19
CA ALA A 195 -7.84 27.87 -26.64
C ALA A 195 -8.22 28.32 -28.05
N THR A 196 -8.35 29.63 -28.25
CA THR A 196 -8.57 30.19 -29.59
C THR A 196 -7.32 29.91 -30.46
N PRO A 197 -7.49 29.37 -31.69
CA PRO A 197 -6.37 29.12 -32.58
C PRO A 197 -5.52 30.37 -32.79
N GLY A 198 -4.19 30.26 -32.63
CA GLY A 198 -3.24 31.37 -32.79
C GLY A 198 -2.80 32.06 -31.50
N VAL A 199 -3.42 31.75 -30.35
CA VAL A 199 -2.87 32.10 -29.04
C VAL A 199 -1.74 31.12 -28.73
N TRP A 200 -0.52 31.64 -28.53
CA TRP A 200 0.56 30.83 -27.96
C TRP A 200 0.07 30.37 -26.58
N LEU A 201 -0.29 29.09 -26.47
CA LEU A 201 -0.60 28.48 -25.21
C LEU A 201 0.71 28.42 -24.43
N HIS A 202 1.03 29.47 -23.69
CA HIS A 202 2.00 29.32 -22.62
C HIS A 202 1.38 28.29 -21.68
N LEU A 203 1.85 27.04 -21.78
CA LEU A 203 1.67 25.98 -20.78
C LEU A 203 2.41 26.36 -19.48
N SER A 204 2.45 27.65 -19.16
CA SER A 204 2.95 28.24 -17.95
C SER A 204 1.81 28.23 -16.96
N ASN A 205 2.02 27.61 -15.81
CA ASN A 205 1.05 27.60 -14.70
C ASN A 205 0.72 29.00 -14.14
N LYS A 206 1.26 30.08 -14.73
CA LYS A 206 0.95 31.47 -14.36
C LYS A 206 -0.37 31.97 -14.96
N ASP A 207 -0.80 31.40 -16.08
CA ASP A 207 -1.99 31.88 -16.81
C ASP A 207 -3.29 31.28 -16.26
N TYR A 208 -3.18 30.22 -15.44
CA TYR A 208 -4.29 29.64 -14.71
C TYR A 208 -4.06 29.82 -13.21
N ALA A 209 -5.03 30.40 -12.51
CA ALA A 209 -5.02 30.58 -11.05
C ALA A 209 -5.21 29.23 -10.32
N TRP A 210 -4.36 28.26 -10.60
CA TRP A 210 -4.29 27.03 -9.83
C TRP A 210 -3.35 27.27 -8.66
N SER A 211 -3.80 26.94 -7.45
CA SER A 211 -2.98 27.04 -6.25
C SER A 211 -1.72 26.19 -6.43
N THR A 212 -0.56 26.82 -6.54
CA THR A 212 0.73 26.14 -6.44
C THR A 212 0.89 25.72 -4.98
N THR A 213 0.90 24.41 -4.70
CA THR A 213 1.26 23.96 -3.37
C THR A 213 2.78 24.06 -3.19
N THR A 214 3.18 24.62 -2.06
CA THR A 214 4.56 24.66 -1.63
C THR A 214 4.98 23.28 -1.14
N LEU A 215 5.60 22.48 -2.01
CA LEU A 215 6.21 21.21 -1.62
C LEU A 215 7.68 21.49 -1.24
N TYR A 216 8.05 21.26 0.03
CA TYR A 216 9.38 21.56 0.58
C TYR A 216 9.80 23.04 0.52
N GLY A 217 8.86 23.98 0.73
CA GLY A 217 9.19 25.41 0.69
C GLY A 217 9.55 25.93 -0.71
N LYS A 218 9.32 25.14 -1.76
CA LYS A 218 9.43 25.53 -3.16
C LYS A 218 8.07 25.46 -3.84
N GLU A 219 7.75 26.47 -4.66
CA GLU A 219 6.62 26.39 -5.57
C GLU A 219 6.93 25.39 -6.67
N TRP A 220 6.08 24.38 -6.81
CA TRP A 220 6.20 23.42 -7.90
C TRP A 220 5.17 23.72 -8.99
N PRO A 221 5.59 23.72 -10.26
CA PRO A 221 4.64 23.84 -11.36
C PRO A 221 3.68 22.65 -11.32
N VAL A 222 2.38 22.94 -11.46
CA VAL A 222 1.36 21.93 -11.70
C VAL A 222 1.72 21.19 -12.99
N SER A 223 1.89 19.87 -12.89
CA SER A 223 2.11 19.00 -14.05
C SER A 223 0.80 18.30 -14.36
N GLN A 224 0.43 18.42 -15.63
CA GLN A 224 -0.81 17.93 -16.20
C GLN A 224 -0.47 16.71 -17.05
N PHE A 225 -1.29 15.68 -16.95
CA PHE A 225 -1.17 14.50 -17.79
C PHE A 225 -2.51 14.28 -18.50
N PRO A 226 -2.50 13.80 -19.75
CA PRO A 226 -3.72 13.27 -20.35
C PRO A 226 -4.36 12.29 -19.38
N THR A 227 -5.68 12.34 -19.22
CA THR A 227 -6.39 11.47 -18.27
C THR A 227 -6.02 9.99 -18.42
N SER A 228 -5.78 9.56 -19.67
CA SER A 228 -5.31 8.22 -20.01
C SER A 228 -3.96 7.84 -19.40
N SER A 229 -3.02 8.78 -19.39
CA SER A 229 -1.70 8.57 -18.79
C SER A 229 -1.77 8.76 -17.27
N GLY A 230 -2.56 9.74 -16.82
CA GLY A 230 -2.75 10.05 -15.40
C GLY A 230 -3.28 8.86 -14.60
N ILE A 231 -4.30 8.18 -15.10
CA ILE A 231 -4.89 7.03 -14.40
C ILE A 231 -3.89 5.86 -14.27
N VAL A 232 -3.07 5.61 -15.30
CA VAL A 232 -2.04 4.58 -15.26
C VAL A 232 -0.89 4.98 -14.33
N ILE A 233 -0.54 6.27 -14.25
CA ILE A 233 0.44 6.76 -13.25
C ILE A 233 -0.09 6.50 -11.83
N LEU A 234 -1.36 6.81 -11.57
CA LEU A 234 -1.99 6.54 -10.28
C LEU A 234 -2.01 5.04 -9.97
N GLU A 235 -2.28 4.18 -10.95
CA GLU A 235 -2.18 2.74 -10.79
C GLU A 235 -0.76 2.29 -10.40
N ILE A 236 0.25 2.79 -11.12
CA ILE A 236 1.67 2.51 -10.84
C ILE A 236 2.00 2.83 -9.38
N GLN A 237 1.57 3.99 -8.92
CA GLN A 237 1.88 4.48 -7.60
C GLN A 237 1.09 3.75 -6.51
N GLU A 238 -0.22 3.56 -6.69
CA GLU A 238 -1.08 2.88 -5.73
C GLU A 238 -0.57 1.47 -5.46
N ARG A 239 -0.41 0.64 -6.49
CA ARG A 239 0.04 -0.75 -6.31
C ARG A 239 1.46 -0.83 -5.73
N LEU A 240 2.33 0.12 -6.08
CA LEU A 240 3.66 0.19 -5.48
C LEU A 240 3.59 0.53 -3.99
N MET A 241 2.74 1.48 -3.60
CA MET A 241 2.57 1.86 -2.20
C MET A 241 1.90 0.74 -1.40
N ASP A 242 0.90 0.08 -1.97
CA ASP A 242 0.29 -1.12 -1.39
C ASP A 242 1.33 -2.19 -1.14
N PHE A 243 2.20 -2.49 -2.12
CA PHE A 243 3.29 -3.45 -1.96
C PHE A 243 4.24 -3.11 -0.81
N LEU A 244 4.56 -1.83 -0.62
CA LEU A 244 5.51 -1.39 0.42
C LEU A 244 4.90 -1.34 1.83
N VAL A 245 3.58 -1.28 1.92
CA VAL A 245 2.83 -1.17 3.18
C VAL A 245 2.07 -2.46 3.53
N ASN A 246 2.01 -3.41 2.60
CA ASN A 246 1.14 -4.58 2.65
C ASN A 246 1.17 -5.30 4.02
N ASP A 247 -0.01 -5.50 4.60
CA ASP A 247 -0.23 -6.08 5.92
C ASP A 247 -0.22 -7.62 5.92
N VAL A 248 0.52 -8.24 5.00
CA VAL A 248 0.60 -9.71 4.91
C VAL A 248 1.27 -10.33 6.14
N TYR A 249 2.00 -9.54 6.92
CA TYR A 249 2.65 -10.00 8.14
C TYR A 249 1.80 -9.64 9.36
N PRO A 250 1.26 -10.65 10.08
CA PRO A 250 0.40 -10.39 11.23
C PRO A 250 1.14 -9.60 12.30
N VAL A 251 0.40 -8.70 12.94
CA VAL A 251 0.86 -7.96 14.12
C VAL A 251 1.39 -8.98 15.14
N GLN A 252 2.66 -8.82 15.49
CA GLN A 252 3.27 -9.68 16.50
C GLN A 252 2.56 -9.48 17.84
N PRO A 253 2.28 -10.55 18.62
CA PRO A 253 1.67 -10.42 19.93
C PRO A 253 2.53 -9.52 20.82
N GLU A 254 1.87 -8.86 21.77
CA GLU A 254 2.55 -7.99 22.74
C GLU A 254 3.72 -8.74 23.40
N PRO A 255 4.95 -8.19 23.40
CA PRO A 255 6.08 -8.84 24.04
C PRO A 255 5.78 -9.06 25.52
N GLU A 256 6.05 -10.27 26.03
CA GLU A 256 5.93 -10.53 27.46
C GLU A 256 6.88 -9.60 28.23
N LEU A 257 6.31 -8.81 29.14
CA LEU A 257 7.11 -8.00 30.05
C LEU A 257 7.97 -8.92 30.92
N PRO A 258 9.24 -8.55 31.21
CA PRO A 258 10.07 -9.31 32.12
C PRO A 258 9.35 -9.41 33.46
N SER A 259 8.83 -10.59 33.74
CA SER A 259 8.10 -10.84 34.96
C SER A 259 9.11 -10.98 36.09
N THR A 260 9.04 -10.08 37.07
CA THR A 260 9.81 -10.16 38.34
C THR A 260 9.44 -11.42 39.16
N THR A 261 8.57 -12.30 38.65
CA THR A 261 8.17 -13.58 39.25
C THR A 261 9.05 -14.77 38.85
N GLN A 262 10.31 -14.56 38.43
CA GLN A 262 11.29 -15.66 38.34
C GLN A 262 11.68 -16.24 39.71
N THR A 263 11.15 -15.74 40.82
CA THR A 263 11.06 -16.48 42.08
C THR A 263 9.70 -17.15 42.16
N GLY A 264 9.67 -18.44 41.78
CA GLY A 264 8.57 -19.32 42.15
C GLY A 264 8.41 -19.31 43.67
N GLY A 265 7.38 -18.62 44.15
CA GLY A 265 7.04 -18.55 45.56
C GLY A 265 6.52 -17.18 45.95
N LEU A 266 5.20 -17.03 46.04
CA LEU A 266 4.36 -16.27 47.00
C LEU A 266 4.88 -14.99 47.70
N HIS A 267 5.97 -14.37 47.28
CA HIS A 267 6.62 -13.25 47.94
C HIS A 267 6.95 -12.14 46.96
N THR A 268 5.95 -11.67 46.21
CA THR A 268 5.97 -10.27 45.76
C THR A 268 5.62 -9.43 46.98
N SER A 269 6.50 -8.51 47.35
CA SER A 269 6.27 -7.65 48.52
C SER A 269 5.00 -6.82 48.30
N LEU A 270 4.19 -6.61 49.33
CA LEU A 270 3.01 -5.73 49.25
C LEU A 270 3.41 -4.30 48.83
N LEU A 271 4.64 -3.89 49.12
CA LEU A 271 5.24 -2.64 48.65
C LEU A 271 5.51 -2.64 47.13
N GLU A 272 5.96 -3.76 46.55
CA GLU A 272 6.14 -3.90 45.10
C GLU A 272 4.78 -3.90 44.37
N ILE A 273 3.78 -4.58 44.95
CA ILE A 273 2.42 -4.61 44.40
C ILE A 273 1.81 -3.19 44.40
N THR A 274 1.96 -2.44 45.49
CA THR A 274 1.45 -1.06 45.58
C THR A 274 2.23 -0.10 44.69
N PHE A 275 3.54 -0.27 44.54
CA PHE A 275 4.36 0.53 43.64
C PHE A 275 4.03 0.27 42.16
N GLU A 276 3.79 -0.98 41.78
CA GLU A 276 3.45 -1.36 40.41
C GLU A 276 1.96 -1.15 40.07
N ALA A 277 1.08 -1.02 41.07
CA ALA A 277 -0.37 -0.90 40.88
C ALA A 277 -0.81 0.20 39.89
N PRO A 278 -0.21 1.41 39.85
CA PRO A 278 -0.58 2.44 38.88
C PRO A 278 -0.17 2.11 37.45
N TYR A 279 0.82 1.23 37.26
CA TYR A 279 1.39 0.87 35.96
C TYR A 279 0.84 -0.44 35.40
N ARG A 280 0.12 -1.21 36.22
CA ARG A 280 -0.55 -2.44 35.80
C ARG A 280 -1.99 -2.14 35.41
N VAL A 281 -2.50 -2.93 34.47
CA VAL A 281 -3.92 -2.91 34.14
C VAL A 281 -4.71 -3.28 35.41
N PRO A 282 -5.70 -2.47 35.83
CA PRO A 282 -6.50 -2.76 37.02
C PRO A 282 -7.06 -4.18 36.94
N THR A 283 -6.54 -5.05 37.80
CA THR A 283 -6.95 -6.45 37.80
C THR A 283 -8.29 -6.55 38.50
N ARG A 284 -9.25 -7.25 37.90
CA ARG A 284 -10.51 -7.55 38.60
C ARG A 284 -10.21 -8.37 39.84
N LEU A 285 -10.94 -8.08 40.93
CA LEU A 285 -10.82 -8.81 42.19
C LEU A 285 -11.01 -10.31 41.93
N ASN A 286 -9.97 -11.11 42.17
CA ASN A 286 -10.04 -12.56 41.99
C ASN A 286 -10.47 -13.22 43.30
N PHE A 287 -11.79 -13.42 43.45
CA PHE A 287 -12.39 -14.02 44.64
C PHE A 287 -11.85 -15.42 44.96
N ALA A 288 -11.48 -16.21 43.95
CA ALA A 288 -10.91 -17.54 44.15
C ALA A 288 -9.50 -17.49 44.80
N ASN A 289 -8.72 -16.45 44.50
CA ASN A 289 -7.42 -16.24 45.17
C ASN A 289 -7.60 -15.74 46.60
N LEU A 290 -8.59 -14.87 46.86
CA LEU A 290 -8.94 -14.44 48.22
C LEU A 290 -9.38 -15.64 49.06
N GLU A 291 -10.25 -16.49 48.51
CA GLU A 291 -10.73 -17.70 49.18
C GLU A 291 -9.58 -18.65 49.55
N LYS A 292 -8.63 -18.89 48.63
CA LYS A 292 -7.41 -19.65 48.92
C LYS A 292 -6.56 -19.04 50.03
N LEU A 293 -6.43 -17.71 50.06
CA LEU A 293 -5.64 -17.00 51.06
C LEU A 293 -6.30 -17.05 52.44
N PHE A 294 -7.63 -16.91 52.50
CA PHE A 294 -8.40 -17.10 53.73
C PHE A 294 -8.33 -18.54 54.22
N ALA A 295 -8.48 -19.52 53.33
CA ALA A 295 -8.35 -20.95 53.66
C ALA A 295 -6.96 -21.26 54.22
N ALA A 296 -5.89 -20.81 53.55
CA ALA A 296 -4.52 -21.01 54.03
C ALA A 296 -4.29 -20.37 55.41
N ARG A 297 -4.85 -19.18 55.66
CA ARG A 297 -4.75 -18.51 56.96
C ARG A 297 -5.55 -19.21 58.04
N ALA A 298 -6.71 -19.77 57.69
CA ALA A 298 -7.52 -20.57 58.61
C ALA A 298 -6.76 -21.84 59.03
N THR A 299 -6.22 -22.60 58.07
CA THR A 299 -5.40 -23.79 58.36
C THR A 299 -4.17 -23.44 59.20
N ALA A 300 -3.45 -22.36 58.89
CA ALA A 300 -2.30 -21.93 59.69
C ALA A 300 -2.68 -21.57 61.15
N ALA A 301 -3.87 -21.02 61.36
CA ALA A 301 -4.38 -20.73 62.70
C ALA A 301 -4.81 -22.02 63.44
N GLU A 302 -5.45 -22.96 62.75
CA GLU A 302 -5.81 -24.28 63.29
C GLU A 302 -4.56 -25.09 63.68
N ASP A 303 -3.53 -25.08 62.85
CA ASP A 303 -2.24 -25.72 63.12
C ASP A 303 -1.54 -25.08 64.32
N HIS A 304 -1.55 -23.75 64.42
CA HIS A 304 -0.99 -23.03 65.56
C HIS A 304 -1.72 -23.36 66.86
N ILE A 305 -3.06 -23.38 66.84
CA ILE A 305 -3.87 -23.74 68.01
C ILE A 305 -3.60 -25.19 68.42
N SER A 306 -3.55 -26.12 67.48
CA SER A 306 -3.25 -27.53 67.72
C SER A 306 -1.86 -27.72 68.35
N SER A 307 -0.86 -26.97 67.86
CA SER A 307 0.50 -26.95 68.43
C SER A 307 0.52 -26.42 69.88
N CYS A 308 -0.28 -25.40 70.20
CA CYS A 308 -0.44 -24.92 71.58
C CYS A 308 -1.08 -25.96 72.51
N TYR A 309 -2.02 -26.76 72.02
CA TYR A 309 -2.64 -27.83 72.81
C TYR A 309 -1.71 -29.03 73.02
N GLU A 310 -0.93 -29.42 72.02
CA GLU A 310 0.08 -30.49 72.15
C GLU A 310 1.19 -30.14 73.16
N THR A 311 1.59 -28.87 73.23
CA THR A 311 2.60 -28.40 74.19
C THR A 311 2.08 -28.27 75.63
N LEU A 312 0.76 -28.32 75.84
CA LEU A 312 0.10 -28.26 77.17
C LEU A 312 -0.33 -29.64 77.70
N ALA A 313 -0.12 -30.74 76.95
CA ALA A 313 -0.45 -32.08 77.41
C ALA A 313 0.47 -32.53 78.57
N PRO A 314 -0.07 -32.97 79.73
CA PRO A 314 0.75 -33.38 80.87
C PRO A 314 1.52 -34.67 80.56
N PRO A 315 2.74 -34.86 81.10
CA PRO A 315 3.54 -36.04 80.81
C PRO A 315 2.83 -37.32 81.30
N PRO A 316 3.02 -38.46 80.60
CA PRO A 316 2.37 -39.71 80.95
C PRO A 316 2.78 -40.11 82.37
N ARG A 317 1.79 -40.39 83.23
CA ARG A 317 2.03 -40.96 84.56
C ARG A 317 2.56 -42.39 84.38
N GLY A 318 3.77 -42.62 84.88
CA GLY A 318 4.38 -43.94 85.00
C GLY A 318 3.72 -44.82 86.04
#